data_AF-A0A7S2IDD0-F1
#
_entry.id   AF-A0A7S2IDD0-F1
#
_cell.length_a   1.000
_cell.length_b   1.000
_cell.length_c   1.000
_cell.angle_alpha   90.00
_cell.angle_beta   90.00
_cell.angle_gamma   90.00
#
_symmetry.space_group_name_H-M   'P 1'
#
loop_
_entity.id
_entity.type
_entity.pdbx_description
1 polymer ?
#
loop_
_entity_poly.entity_id
_entity_poly.type
_entity_poly.pdbx_seq_one_letter_code
_entity_poly.pdbx_strand_id
1 'polypeptide(L)'
;MARVCLALGILPIAAAIRVVDQSRRTDSCACLNWRQTYESGKASCGDGLETYTYSRTSGKHMVTFHFCEGASAYNQQNDAYCTKVAQGSLLPTKPKDFTEGAWCYVSPECASLNGGAAVNSNVSWKVCTAGQDKFLAELTPPELVELANKNQQDIGLLVQMAYPVSRTVVLKEAREVFYEKQPQTLSAADSAAVQTVVDSGRPTIFCDALPPPGNPDACGMGEVYVAVGTEVWRMDTTQCKIGTEGCPAFP
;
A
#
# COMPACT_ATOMS: atom_id res chain seq x y z
N MET A 1 -47.40 -54.06 -52.80
CA MET A 1 -46.49 -52.90 -52.94
C MET A 1 -45.54 -52.92 -51.75
N ALA A 2 -44.32 -53.43 -51.94
CA ALA A 2 -43.31 -53.51 -50.89
C ALA A 2 -42.50 -52.21 -50.87
N ARG A 3 -42.44 -51.53 -49.71
CA ARG A 3 -41.58 -50.37 -49.48
C ARG A 3 -40.41 -50.81 -48.60
N VAL A 4 -39.21 -50.77 -49.18
CA VAL A 4 -37.93 -50.96 -48.50
C VAL A 4 -37.48 -49.59 -47.99
N CYS A 5 -37.38 -49.42 -46.68
CA CYS A 5 -36.82 -48.23 -46.05
C CYS A 5 -35.35 -48.50 -45.70
N LEU A 6 -34.43 -47.85 -46.41
CA LEU A 6 -32.99 -47.82 -46.11
C LEU A 6 -32.75 -46.81 -44.98
N ALA A 7 -32.28 -47.27 -43.82
CA ALA A 7 -31.84 -46.40 -42.73
C ALA A 7 -30.33 -46.16 -42.85
N LEU A 8 -29.93 -44.93 -43.16
CA LEU A 8 -28.55 -44.45 -43.15
C LEU A 8 -28.17 -44.05 -41.73
N GLY A 9 -27.28 -44.81 -41.09
CA GLY A 9 -26.71 -44.50 -39.79
C GLY A 9 -25.63 -43.41 -39.90
N ILE A 10 -25.84 -42.29 -39.21
CA ILE A 10 -24.85 -41.21 -39.06
C ILE A 10 -24.10 -41.46 -37.75
N LEU A 11 -22.78 -41.68 -37.84
CA LEU A 11 -21.88 -41.79 -36.69
C LEU A 11 -21.45 -40.39 -36.21
N PRO A 12 -21.59 -40.05 -34.91
CA PRO A 12 -21.11 -38.78 -34.38
C PRO A 12 -19.59 -38.81 -34.21
N ILE A 13 -18.89 -37.92 -34.91
CA ILE A 13 -17.46 -37.67 -34.72
C ILE A 13 -17.30 -36.81 -33.47
N ALA A 14 -16.90 -37.42 -32.35
CA ALA A 14 -16.57 -36.69 -31.13
C ALA A 14 -15.23 -35.96 -31.29
N ALA A 15 -15.28 -34.68 -31.66
CA ALA A 15 -14.11 -33.81 -31.66
C ALA A 15 -13.77 -33.40 -30.22
N ALA A 16 -12.68 -33.94 -29.69
CA ALA A 16 -12.12 -33.51 -28.41
C ALA A 16 -11.52 -32.10 -28.54
N ILE A 17 -12.27 -31.07 -28.14
CA ILE A 17 -11.77 -29.71 -28.04
C ILE A 17 -10.75 -29.66 -26.90
N ARG A 18 -9.47 -29.55 -27.25
CA ARG A 18 -8.43 -29.14 -26.30
C ARG A 18 -8.64 -27.65 -26.01
N VAL A 19 -9.26 -27.35 -24.88
CA VAL A 19 -9.19 -26.01 -24.29
C VAL A 19 -7.72 -25.83 -23.89
N VAL A 20 -6.94 -25.20 -24.76
CA VAL A 20 -5.61 -24.73 -24.40
C VAL A 20 -5.83 -23.65 -23.36
N ASP A 21 -5.49 -23.97 -22.12
CA ASP A 21 -5.53 -23.08 -20.97
C ASP A 21 -4.62 -21.86 -21.21
N GLN A 22 -5.16 -20.84 -21.87
CA GLN A 22 -4.54 -19.53 -22.05
C GLN A 22 -4.41 -18.77 -20.73
N SER A 23 -4.92 -19.30 -19.60
CA SER A 23 -4.91 -18.64 -18.29
C SER A 23 -3.57 -18.72 -17.56
N ARG A 24 -2.52 -19.29 -18.16
CA ARG A 24 -1.17 -19.38 -17.57
C ARG A 24 -0.12 -18.47 -18.20
N ARG A 25 -0.52 -17.49 -19.03
CA ARG A 25 0.31 -16.29 -19.13
C ARG A 25 0.01 -15.49 -17.87
N THR A 26 0.84 -15.70 -16.84
CA THR A 26 0.96 -14.75 -15.73
C THR A 26 1.03 -13.37 -16.36
N ASP A 27 0.06 -12.51 -16.07
CA ASP A 27 0.07 -11.13 -16.50
C ASP A 27 1.42 -10.55 -16.07
N SER A 28 2.28 -10.25 -17.04
CA SER A 28 3.64 -9.77 -16.80
C SER A 28 3.64 -8.50 -15.96
N CYS A 29 2.53 -7.74 -16.00
CA CYS A 29 2.32 -6.51 -15.28
C CYS A 29 1.61 -6.67 -13.93
N ALA A 30 1.25 -7.89 -13.53
CA ALA A 30 0.78 -8.14 -12.17
C ALA A 30 1.92 -7.90 -11.17
N CYS A 31 1.61 -7.23 -10.06
CA CYS A 31 2.57 -7.04 -8.99
C CYS A 31 3.11 -8.39 -8.49
N LEU A 32 4.42 -8.48 -8.39
CA LEU A 32 5.10 -9.64 -7.83
C LEU A 32 4.98 -9.63 -6.31
N ASN A 33 4.96 -10.82 -5.72
CA ASN A 33 5.02 -10.97 -4.28
C ASN A 33 6.38 -10.45 -3.77
N TRP A 34 6.37 -9.53 -2.81
CA TRP A 34 7.59 -8.87 -2.32
C TRP A 34 8.58 -9.88 -1.75
N ARG A 35 8.18 -10.64 -0.73
CA ARG A 35 9.01 -11.67 -0.10
C ARG A 35 9.64 -12.63 -1.11
N GLN A 36 8.85 -13.19 -2.03
CA GLN A 36 9.36 -14.10 -3.06
C GLN A 36 10.36 -13.42 -4.01
N THR A 37 10.14 -12.14 -4.33
CA THR A 37 11.03 -11.38 -5.22
C THR A 37 12.42 -11.23 -4.60
N TYR A 38 12.51 -10.94 -3.29
CA TYR A 38 13.79 -10.87 -2.59
C TYR A 38 14.39 -12.24 -2.28
N GLU A 39 13.60 -13.21 -1.79
CA GLU A 39 14.10 -14.56 -1.48
C GLU A 39 14.66 -15.28 -2.71
N SER A 40 14.14 -14.96 -3.90
CA SER A 40 14.66 -15.49 -5.17
C SER A 40 15.84 -14.71 -5.75
N GLY A 41 16.28 -13.63 -5.11
CA GLY A 41 17.38 -12.78 -5.56
C GLY A 41 17.07 -11.96 -6.82
N LYS A 42 15.79 -11.77 -7.15
CA LYS A 42 15.39 -10.95 -8.31
C LYS A 42 15.59 -9.46 -8.08
N ALA A 43 15.42 -9.02 -6.83
CA ALA A 43 15.69 -7.67 -6.39
C ALA A 43 16.44 -7.71 -5.05
N SER A 44 17.25 -6.69 -4.83
CA SER A 44 17.88 -6.35 -3.57
C SER A 44 17.37 -4.99 -3.09
N CYS A 45 17.48 -4.71 -1.80
CA CYS A 45 17.01 -3.42 -1.30
C CYS A 45 17.83 -2.27 -1.89
N GLY A 46 17.13 -1.25 -2.40
CA GLY A 46 17.75 -0.13 -3.10
C GLY A 46 17.77 -0.27 -4.62
N ASP A 47 17.41 -1.44 -5.16
CA ASP A 47 17.23 -1.65 -6.60
C ASP A 47 15.99 -0.91 -7.13
N GLY A 48 14.97 -0.71 -6.30
CA GLY A 48 13.71 -0.06 -6.63
C GLY A 48 13.53 1.28 -5.93
N LEU A 49 12.33 1.51 -5.36
CA LEU A 49 11.98 2.76 -4.68
C LEU A 49 12.00 2.63 -3.15
N GLU A 50 12.59 1.58 -2.58
CA GLU A 50 12.61 1.31 -1.14
C GLU A 50 13.27 2.46 -0.36
N THR A 51 14.29 3.08 -0.94
CA THR A 51 15.07 4.18 -0.32
C THR A 51 14.67 5.56 -0.84
N TYR A 52 13.59 5.67 -1.62
CA TYR A 52 13.25 6.89 -2.35
C TYR A 52 13.10 8.11 -1.42
N THR A 53 12.37 7.94 -0.31
CA THR A 53 12.14 8.98 0.70
C THR A 53 13.47 9.57 1.22
N TYR A 54 14.46 8.73 1.52
CA TYR A 54 15.76 9.16 2.04
C TYR A 54 16.68 9.70 0.95
N SER A 55 16.73 9.03 -0.20
CA SER A 55 17.59 9.43 -1.32
C SER A 55 17.23 10.81 -1.83
N ARG A 56 15.92 11.13 -1.90
CA ARG A 56 15.43 12.46 -2.27
C ARG A 56 15.79 13.53 -1.24
N THR A 57 15.62 13.21 0.04
CA THR A 57 15.74 14.20 1.13
C THR A 57 17.21 14.49 1.48
N SER A 58 18.05 13.46 1.50
CA SER A 58 19.48 13.59 1.86
C SER A 58 20.39 13.84 0.66
N GLY A 59 19.91 13.62 -0.56
CA GLY A 59 20.74 13.60 -1.78
C GLY A 59 21.77 12.48 -1.80
N LYS A 60 21.73 11.54 -0.84
CA LYS A 60 22.64 10.41 -0.72
C LYS A 60 21.85 9.11 -0.78
N HIS A 61 22.36 8.15 -1.54
CA HIS A 61 21.82 6.80 -1.54
C HIS A 61 22.16 6.14 -0.20
N MET A 62 21.20 6.09 0.71
CA MET A 62 21.35 5.47 2.03
C MET A 62 20.83 4.04 1.99
N VAL A 63 21.75 3.08 1.98
CA VAL A 63 21.44 1.64 2.00
C VAL A 63 21.38 1.05 3.42
N THR A 64 21.79 1.81 4.43
CA THR A 64 21.94 1.36 5.83
C THR A 64 20.77 1.77 6.74
N PHE A 65 19.64 2.19 6.17
CA PHE A 65 18.49 2.61 6.98
C PHE A 65 17.55 1.42 7.24
N HIS A 66 16.72 1.51 8.28
CA HIS A 66 15.78 0.49 8.79
C HIS A 66 14.94 -0.26 7.72
N PHE A 67 14.82 0.28 6.51
CA PHE A 67 14.10 -0.34 5.39
C PHE A 67 14.87 -1.49 4.72
N CYS A 68 16.20 -1.45 4.72
CA CYS A 68 17.05 -2.38 3.96
C CYS A 68 17.90 -3.33 4.81
N GLU A 69 18.14 -3.02 6.09
CA GLU A 69 18.96 -3.89 6.95
C GLU A 69 18.09 -4.97 7.62
N GLY A 70 18.30 -6.24 7.25
CA GLY A 70 18.07 -7.49 8.02
C GLY A 70 16.66 -7.83 8.55
N ALA A 71 15.84 -6.83 8.85
CA ALA A 71 14.48 -6.84 9.40
C ALA A 71 13.52 -6.05 8.49
N SER A 72 13.83 -5.97 7.20
CA SER A 72 13.11 -5.15 6.21
C SER A 72 11.64 -5.53 6.10
N ALA A 73 10.76 -4.52 6.10
CA ALA A 73 9.34 -4.70 5.79
C ALA A 73 9.14 -5.49 4.49
N TYR A 74 9.91 -5.19 3.43
CA TYR A 74 9.73 -5.81 2.12
C TYR A 74 10.07 -7.31 2.07
N ASN A 75 11.15 -7.78 2.71
CA ASN A 75 11.47 -9.22 2.75
C ASN A 75 10.45 -10.03 3.57
N GLN A 76 9.80 -9.38 4.54
CA GLN A 76 8.76 -10.00 5.37
C GLN A 76 7.38 -9.95 4.70
N GLN A 77 7.16 -9.01 3.79
CA GLN A 77 5.88 -8.77 3.13
C GLN A 77 5.51 -9.92 2.18
N ASN A 78 4.73 -10.88 2.66
CA ASN A 78 4.29 -12.03 1.86
C ASN A 78 2.97 -11.75 1.11
N ASP A 79 2.97 -10.67 0.34
CA ASP A 79 1.87 -10.25 -0.52
C ASP A 79 2.41 -9.48 -1.73
N ALA A 80 1.50 -9.01 -2.59
CA ALA A 80 1.80 -8.21 -3.77
C ALA A 80 1.08 -6.86 -3.75
N TYR A 81 0.78 -6.32 -2.57
CA TYR A 81 0.16 -5.00 -2.45
C TYR A 81 1.15 -3.91 -2.86
N CYS A 82 0.65 -2.91 -3.57
CA CYS A 82 1.41 -1.71 -3.87
C CYS A 82 1.65 -0.90 -2.59
N THR A 83 2.90 -0.47 -2.42
CA THR A 83 3.35 0.33 -1.28
C THR A 83 3.58 1.77 -1.73
N LYS A 84 3.40 2.75 -0.85
CA LYS A 84 3.70 4.16 -1.18
C LYS A 84 5.14 4.33 -1.62
N VAL A 85 5.36 5.20 -2.60
CA VAL A 85 6.73 5.59 -3.02
C VAL A 85 7.41 6.47 -1.97
N ALA A 86 6.71 7.51 -1.48
CA ALA A 86 7.21 8.38 -0.44
C ALA A 86 6.37 8.24 0.83
N GLN A 87 7.01 8.14 1.99
CA GLN A 87 6.28 8.05 3.27
C GLN A 87 5.40 9.28 3.51
N GLY A 88 5.89 10.46 3.15
CA GLY A 88 5.11 11.69 3.27
C GLY A 88 3.97 11.82 2.25
N SER A 89 3.83 10.92 1.26
CA SER A 89 2.84 11.08 0.19
C SER A 89 1.41 11.22 0.71
N LEU A 90 0.62 12.06 0.04
CA LEU A 90 -0.80 12.25 0.27
C LEU A 90 -1.69 11.22 -0.46
N LEU A 91 -1.09 10.35 -1.29
CA LEU A 91 -1.81 9.36 -2.11
C LEU A 91 -3.11 9.91 -2.75
N PRO A 92 -3.02 10.98 -3.56
CA PRO A 92 -4.17 11.48 -4.29
C PRO A 92 -4.69 10.41 -5.25
N THR A 93 -5.99 10.45 -5.57
CA THR A 93 -6.60 9.52 -6.53
C THR A 93 -6.01 9.61 -7.94
N LYS A 94 -5.41 10.76 -8.27
CA LYS A 94 -4.70 11.01 -9.52
C LYS A 94 -3.36 11.68 -9.21
N PRO A 95 -2.30 10.91 -8.90
CA PRO A 95 -0.97 11.45 -8.66
C PRO A 95 -0.49 12.25 -9.88
N LYS A 96 0.02 13.47 -9.64
CA LYS A 96 0.64 14.29 -10.69
C LYS A 96 2.05 13.81 -11.03
N ASP A 97 2.68 13.12 -10.09
CA ASP A 97 4.00 12.52 -10.19
C ASP A 97 4.01 11.16 -9.48
N PHE A 98 4.95 10.30 -9.85
CA PHE A 98 5.03 8.94 -9.29
C PHE A 98 5.36 8.92 -7.79
N THR A 99 5.95 9.99 -7.25
CA THR A 99 6.39 10.10 -5.86
C THR A 99 5.21 10.21 -4.90
N GLU A 100 4.08 10.70 -5.42
CA GLU A 100 2.80 10.72 -4.75
C GLU A 100 1.94 9.46 -5.00
N GLY A 101 2.51 8.46 -5.67
CA GLY A 101 1.85 7.19 -5.98
C GLY A 101 2.24 6.02 -5.07
N ALA A 102 1.76 4.85 -5.46
CA ALA A 102 2.22 3.57 -4.94
C ALA A 102 2.89 2.75 -6.06
N TRP A 103 3.75 1.81 -5.69
CA TRP A 103 4.55 1.04 -6.63
C TRP A 103 4.65 -0.43 -6.23
N CYS A 104 5.06 -1.25 -7.17
CA CYS A 104 5.39 -2.65 -6.95
C CYS A 104 6.41 -3.15 -7.99
N TYR A 105 7.08 -4.26 -7.70
CA TYR A 105 7.83 -5.01 -8.71
C TYR A 105 6.90 -5.77 -9.66
N VAL A 106 7.31 -5.89 -10.91
CA VAL A 106 6.64 -6.64 -11.99
C VAL A 106 7.67 -7.43 -12.80
N SER A 107 7.20 -8.30 -13.70
CA SER A 107 8.13 -9.00 -14.59
C SER A 107 8.78 -8.02 -15.58
N PRO A 108 10.01 -8.31 -16.06
CA PRO A 108 10.72 -7.44 -16.98
C PRO A 108 10.04 -7.36 -18.37
N GLU A 109 9.13 -8.29 -18.67
CA GLU A 109 8.30 -8.29 -19.87
C GLU A 109 7.08 -7.33 -19.77
N CYS A 110 6.82 -6.72 -18.61
CA CYS A 110 5.73 -5.77 -18.47
C CYS A 110 5.96 -4.51 -19.31
N ALA A 111 5.16 -4.34 -20.36
CA ALA A 111 5.23 -3.15 -21.22
C ALA A 111 4.58 -1.89 -20.61
N SER A 112 3.73 -2.04 -19.59
CA SER A 112 2.95 -0.94 -18.99
C SER A 112 3.46 -0.60 -17.59
N LEU A 113 4.58 0.13 -17.52
CA LEU A 113 5.20 0.51 -16.26
C LEU A 113 4.59 1.77 -15.61
N ASN A 114 3.71 2.51 -16.31
CA ASN A 114 3.01 3.69 -15.81
C ASN A 114 3.93 4.76 -15.17
N GLY A 115 5.11 5.00 -15.76
CA GLY A 115 6.13 5.89 -15.19
C GLY A 115 7.21 5.16 -14.37
N GLY A 116 7.10 3.83 -14.27
CA GLY A 116 8.14 2.97 -13.76
C GLY A 116 9.29 2.70 -14.72
N ALA A 117 10.23 1.89 -14.25
CA ALA A 117 11.48 1.64 -14.96
C ALA A 117 11.94 0.18 -14.80
N ALA A 118 12.76 -0.26 -15.77
CA ALA A 118 13.51 -1.49 -15.64
C ALA A 118 14.54 -1.35 -14.52
N VAL A 119 14.68 -2.43 -13.73
CA VAL A 119 15.62 -2.49 -12.60
C VAL A 119 16.84 -3.31 -13.01
N ASN A 120 16.59 -4.54 -13.45
CA ASN A 120 17.60 -5.45 -13.97
C ASN A 120 16.94 -6.43 -14.97
N SER A 121 17.65 -7.48 -15.37
CA SER A 121 17.12 -8.47 -16.34
C SER A 121 15.98 -9.34 -15.79
N ASN A 122 15.72 -9.31 -14.49
CA ASN A 122 14.79 -10.21 -13.81
C ASN A 122 13.50 -9.52 -13.34
N VAL A 123 13.50 -8.19 -13.19
CA VAL A 123 12.36 -7.39 -12.72
C VAL A 123 12.38 -5.97 -13.26
N SER A 124 11.20 -5.37 -13.31
CA SER A 124 10.98 -3.93 -13.41
C SER A 124 10.13 -3.48 -12.23
N TRP A 125 10.02 -2.18 -11.99
CA TRP A 125 8.98 -1.63 -11.13
C TRP A 125 8.00 -0.80 -11.94
N LYS A 126 6.76 -0.71 -11.46
CA LYS A 126 5.72 0.15 -12.05
C LYS A 126 5.06 1.03 -11.00
N VAL A 127 4.43 2.10 -11.46
CA VAL A 127 3.45 2.84 -10.66
C VAL A 127 2.11 2.12 -10.76
N CYS A 128 1.51 1.87 -9.61
CA CYS A 128 0.26 1.13 -9.51
C CYS A 128 -0.94 1.96 -9.95
N THR A 129 -1.92 1.30 -10.56
CA THR A 129 -3.14 1.92 -11.08
C THR A 129 -4.35 1.49 -10.27
N ALA A 130 -5.09 2.47 -9.73
CA ALA A 130 -6.31 2.21 -8.96
C ALA A 130 -7.34 1.42 -9.78
N GLY A 131 -7.94 0.40 -9.16
CA GLY A 131 -8.89 -0.51 -9.81
C GLY A 131 -8.26 -1.58 -10.70
N GLN A 132 -6.93 -1.57 -10.91
CA GLN A 132 -6.18 -2.64 -11.57
C GLN A 132 -5.29 -3.39 -10.58
N ASP A 133 -4.56 -2.63 -9.77
CA ASP A 133 -3.63 -3.13 -8.77
C ASP A 133 -4.25 -3.11 -7.37
N LYS A 134 -3.75 -3.96 -6.48
CA LYS A 134 -4.16 -3.97 -5.07
C LYS A 134 -3.27 -3.02 -4.29
N PHE A 135 -3.84 -2.10 -3.51
CA PHE A 135 -3.06 -1.15 -2.74
C PHE A 135 -3.05 -1.52 -1.27
N LEU A 136 -1.90 -1.36 -0.61
CA LEU A 136 -1.84 -1.51 0.84
C LEU A 136 -2.72 -0.47 1.56
N ALA A 137 -2.88 0.70 0.92
CA ALA A 137 -3.75 1.79 1.36
C ALA A 137 -5.25 1.48 1.39
N GLU A 138 -5.67 0.37 0.75
CA GLU A 138 -7.07 -0.06 0.71
C GLU A 138 -7.46 -0.95 1.89
N LEU A 139 -6.48 -1.46 2.65
CA LEU A 139 -6.74 -2.20 3.87
C LEU A 139 -7.24 -1.26 4.96
N THR A 140 -8.14 -1.74 5.79
CA THR A 140 -8.53 -1.06 7.03
C THR A 140 -7.45 -1.25 8.10
N PRO A 141 -7.42 -0.43 9.18
CA PRO A 141 -6.45 -0.61 10.26
C PRO A 141 -6.44 -2.02 10.86
N PRO A 142 -7.59 -2.69 11.15
CA PRO A 142 -7.60 -4.08 11.61
C PRO A 142 -7.00 -5.07 10.61
N GLU A 143 -7.33 -4.95 9.32
CA GLU A 143 -6.79 -5.82 8.27
C GLU A 143 -5.28 -5.62 8.10
N LEU A 144 -4.79 -4.39 8.24
CA LEU A 144 -3.36 -4.09 8.17
C LEU A 144 -2.62 -4.64 9.39
N VAL A 145 -3.22 -4.59 10.58
CA VAL A 145 -2.70 -5.25 11.79
C VAL A 145 -2.63 -6.77 11.60
N GLU A 146 -3.68 -7.39 11.06
CA GLU A 146 -3.67 -8.83 10.76
C GLU A 146 -2.57 -9.18 9.77
N LEU A 147 -2.41 -8.39 8.70
CA LEU A 147 -1.35 -8.57 7.71
C LEU A 147 0.05 -8.44 8.33
N ALA A 148 0.27 -7.41 9.15
CA ALA A 148 1.54 -7.20 9.86
C ALA A 148 1.88 -8.38 10.76
N ASN A 149 0.93 -8.84 11.58
CA ASN A 149 1.11 -9.98 12.47
C ASN A 149 1.39 -11.27 11.69
N LYS A 150 0.64 -11.51 10.60
CA LYS A 150 0.83 -12.68 9.72
C LYS A 150 2.24 -12.70 9.10
N ASN A 151 2.74 -11.54 8.72
CA ASN A 151 4.05 -11.39 8.07
C ASN A 151 5.20 -11.12 9.06
N GLN A 152 4.91 -10.98 10.37
CA GLN A 152 5.86 -10.57 11.41
C GLN A 152 6.53 -9.22 11.12
N GLN A 153 5.77 -8.27 10.57
CA GLN A 153 6.22 -6.92 10.22
C GLN A 153 5.95 -5.92 11.34
N ASP A 154 6.79 -4.88 11.42
CA ASP A 154 6.51 -3.70 12.25
C ASP A 154 5.29 -2.95 11.72
N ILE A 155 4.25 -2.82 12.55
CA ILE A 155 2.99 -2.18 12.14
C ILE A 155 3.15 -0.68 11.88
N GLY A 156 4.01 0.01 12.64
CA GLY A 156 4.26 1.44 12.46
C GLY A 156 4.88 1.71 11.09
N LEU A 157 5.83 0.88 10.69
CA LEU A 157 6.45 0.89 9.38
C LEU A 157 5.45 0.56 8.26
N LEU A 158 4.64 -0.49 8.45
CA LEU A 158 3.66 -0.92 7.45
C LEU A 158 2.58 0.15 7.22
N VAL A 159 2.11 0.82 8.28
CA VAL A 159 1.21 1.96 8.20
C VAL A 159 1.83 3.09 7.38
N GLN A 160 3.09 3.45 7.65
CA GLN A 160 3.82 4.46 6.89
C GLN A 160 4.06 4.09 5.43
N MET A 161 3.98 2.81 5.07
CA MET A 161 4.00 2.32 3.68
C MET A 161 2.61 2.28 3.04
N ALA A 162 1.54 2.29 3.83
CA ALA A 162 0.16 2.15 3.38
C ALA A 162 -0.55 3.49 3.18
N TYR A 163 -0.64 4.31 4.22
CA TYR A 163 -1.66 5.37 4.28
C TYR A 163 -1.10 6.77 4.03
N PRO A 164 -1.88 7.71 3.47
CA PRO A 164 -1.47 9.12 3.40
C PRO A 164 -1.20 9.71 4.78
N VAL A 165 -0.41 10.79 4.84
CA VAL A 165 -0.05 11.47 6.10
C VAL A 165 -0.60 12.90 6.12
N SER A 166 -1.23 13.29 7.24
CA SER A 166 -1.53 14.69 7.53
C SER A 166 -0.23 15.47 7.74
N ARG A 167 0.05 16.43 6.85
CA ARG A 167 1.29 17.23 6.89
C ARG A 167 1.17 18.54 7.67
N THR A 168 -0.05 18.97 8.00
CA THR A 168 -0.29 20.29 8.61
C THR A 168 -0.90 20.22 10.00
N VAL A 169 -1.48 19.07 10.38
CA VAL A 169 -2.19 18.91 11.64
C VAL A 169 -1.69 17.67 12.36
N VAL A 170 -1.30 17.82 13.63
CA VAL A 170 -0.99 16.68 14.50
C VAL A 170 -2.24 16.13 15.16
N LEU A 171 -2.18 14.91 15.68
CA LEU A 171 -3.34 14.29 16.30
C LEU A 171 -3.90 15.12 17.47
N LYS A 172 -3.01 15.70 18.29
CA LYS A 172 -3.39 16.52 19.44
C LYS A 172 -4.32 17.68 19.07
N GLU A 173 -4.14 18.27 17.90
CA GLU A 173 -4.98 19.37 17.40
C GLU A 173 -6.23 18.80 16.71
N ALA A 174 -6.07 17.73 15.91
CA ALA A 174 -7.18 17.10 15.19
C ALA A 174 -8.23 16.45 16.12
N ARG A 175 -7.86 16.08 17.36
CA ARG A 175 -8.77 15.44 18.33
C ARG A 175 -10.03 16.26 18.59
N GLU A 176 -9.94 17.59 18.48
CA GLU A 176 -11.08 18.48 18.68
C GLU A 176 -12.19 18.25 17.65
N VAL A 177 -11.84 17.79 16.44
CA VAL A 177 -12.80 17.45 15.38
C VAL A 177 -13.33 16.03 15.57
N PHE A 178 -12.48 15.10 16.00
CA PHE A 178 -12.88 13.69 16.15
C PHE A 178 -13.75 13.42 17.39
N TYR A 179 -13.53 14.15 18.50
CA TYR A 179 -14.13 13.82 19.80
C TYR A 179 -14.75 15.01 20.53
N GLU A 180 -14.28 16.23 20.29
CA GLU A 180 -14.83 17.41 20.95
C GLU A 180 -15.97 18.02 20.12
N LYS A 181 -16.91 18.68 20.80
CA LYS A 181 -18.08 19.26 20.11
C LYS A 181 -17.76 20.59 19.41
N GLN A 182 -16.62 21.22 19.72
CA GLN A 182 -16.22 22.52 19.18
C GLN A 182 -14.69 22.66 19.13
N PRO A 183 -14.08 22.69 17.93
CA PRO A 183 -12.66 23.00 17.80
C PRO A 183 -12.40 24.47 18.14
N GLN A 184 -11.59 24.70 19.18
CA GLN A 184 -11.22 26.03 19.66
C GLN A 184 -9.81 26.41 19.20
N THR A 185 -8.96 25.45 18.86
CA THR A 185 -7.53 25.72 18.58
C THR A 185 -7.14 25.60 17.10
N LEU A 186 -7.92 24.87 16.29
CA LEU A 186 -7.63 24.70 14.86
C LEU A 186 -7.98 25.95 14.04
N SER A 187 -7.12 26.28 13.07
CA SER A 187 -7.48 27.23 12.03
C SER A 187 -8.63 26.69 11.18
N ALA A 188 -9.38 27.57 10.51
CA ALA A 188 -10.46 27.13 9.61
C ALA A 188 -9.95 26.22 8.47
N ALA A 189 -8.71 26.45 8.00
CA ALA A 189 -8.09 25.62 6.97
C ALA A 189 -7.73 24.22 7.49
N ASP A 190 -7.17 24.14 8.70
CA ASP A 190 -6.81 22.86 9.32
C ASP A 190 -8.05 22.07 9.72
N SER A 191 -9.07 22.74 10.27
CA SER A 191 -10.37 22.12 10.55
C SER A 191 -10.99 21.54 9.28
N ALA A 192 -10.95 22.25 8.15
CA ALA A 192 -11.44 21.73 6.87
C ALA A 192 -10.59 20.55 6.35
N ALA A 193 -9.28 20.57 6.58
CA ALA A 193 -8.39 19.46 6.19
C ALA A 193 -8.70 18.19 7.01
N VAL A 194 -8.90 18.31 8.33
CA VAL A 194 -9.30 17.17 9.18
C VAL A 194 -10.70 16.68 8.80
N GLN A 195 -11.65 17.59 8.55
CA GLN A 195 -13.00 17.21 8.11
C GLN A 195 -12.97 16.45 6.77
N THR A 196 -12.08 16.82 5.85
CA THR A 196 -11.89 16.08 4.59
C THR A 196 -11.44 14.64 4.85
N VAL A 197 -10.59 14.41 5.85
CA VAL A 197 -10.20 13.04 6.24
C VAL A 197 -11.42 12.28 6.76
N VAL A 198 -12.18 12.87 7.69
CA VAL A 198 -13.41 12.30 8.26
C VAL A 198 -14.40 11.93 7.14
N ASP A 199 -14.71 12.87 6.26
CA ASP A 199 -15.70 12.68 5.20
C ASP A 199 -15.26 11.65 4.16
N SER A 200 -13.94 11.53 3.92
CA SER A 200 -13.41 10.59 2.94
C SER A 200 -13.54 9.13 3.37
N GLY A 201 -13.57 8.86 4.68
CA GLY A 201 -13.47 7.51 5.24
C GLY A 201 -12.17 6.77 4.88
N ARG A 202 -11.18 7.45 4.27
CA ARG A 202 -9.90 6.85 3.90
C ARG A 202 -8.94 6.87 5.09
N PRO A 203 -8.27 5.75 5.42
CA PRO A 203 -7.26 5.74 6.46
C PRO A 203 -6.18 6.80 6.21
N THR A 204 -5.95 7.66 7.21
CA THR A 204 -4.96 8.75 7.13
C THR A 204 -4.17 8.83 8.42
N ILE A 205 -2.86 8.95 8.30
CA ILE A 205 -1.93 9.06 9.42
C ILE A 205 -1.96 10.47 10.01
N PHE A 206 -2.06 10.54 11.34
CA PHE A 206 -1.74 11.71 12.14
C PHE A 206 -0.55 11.40 13.03
N CYS A 207 0.45 12.27 12.99
CA CYS A 207 1.61 12.18 13.85
C CYS A 207 1.32 12.83 15.21
N ASP A 208 2.02 12.42 16.25
CA ASP A 208 2.00 13.13 17.54
C ASP A 208 2.70 14.51 17.45
N ALA A 209 3.77 14.59 16.66
CA ALA A 209 4.48 15.81 16.32
C ALA A 209 4.81 15.85 14.83
N LEU A 210 4.75 17.05 14.21
CA LEU A 210 5.28 17.24 12.87
C LEU A 210 6.81 17.23 12.93
N PRO A 211 7.48 16.46 12.06
CA PRO A 211 8.93 16.47 12.03
C PRO A 211 9.47 17.81 11.49
N PRO A 212 10.72 18.18 11.80
CA PRO A 212 11.31 19.38 11.24
C PRO A 212 11.40 19.29 9.70
N PRO A 213 11.40 20.43 8.98
CA PRO A 213 11.57 20.44 7.53
C PRO A 213 12.82 19.67 7.10
N GLY A 214 12.68 18.82 6.09
CA GLY A 214 13.78 17.98 5.60
C GLY A 214 14.00 16.68 6.39
N ASN A 215 13.13 16.34 7.34
CA ASN A 215 13.11 14.99 7.87
C ASN A 215 12.48 14.04 6.84
N PRO A 216 13.13 12.93 6.47
CA PRO A 216 12.54 11.92 5.59
C PRO A 216 11.36 11.18 6.25
N ASP A 217 11.36 11.04 7.58
CA ASP A 217 10.34 10.30 8.31
C ASP A 217 9.09 11.15 8.47
N ALA A 218 7.95 10.67 7.98
CA ALA A 218 6.73 11.49 7.95
C ALA A 218 6.22 11.88 9.35
N CYS A 219 6.46 11.03 10.36
CA CYS A 219 6.14 11.29 11.77
C CYS A 219 7.36 11.29 12.70
N GLY A 220 8.58 11.26 12.17
CA GLY A 220 9.78 11.06 12.99
C GLY A 220 9.72 9.78 13.83
N MET A 221 10.23 9.87 15.06
CA MET A 221 10.23 8.77 16.05
C MET A 221 8.99 8.76 16.96
N GLY A 222 7.96 9.55 16.62
CA GLY A 222 6.75 9.69 17.44
C GLY A 222 5.77 8.53 17.26
N GLU A 223 4.72 8.54 18.08
CA GLU A 223 3.60 7.61 17.93
C GLU A 223 2.82 7.91 16.63
N VAL A 224 2.34 6.85 16.00
CA VAL A 224 1.57 6.91 14.75
C VAL A 224 0.13 6.56 15.02
N TYR A 225 -0.77 7.44 14.59
CA TYR A 225 -2.20 7.27 14.71
C TYR A 225 -2.84 7.25 13.34
N VAL A 226 -3.89 6.45 13.14
CA VAL A 226 -4.61 6.36 11.88
C VAL A 226 -6.07 6.70 12.12
N ALA A 227 -6.55 7.75 11.46
CA ALA A 227 -7.95 8.11 11.46
C ALA A 227 -8.67 7.47 10.26
N VAL A 228 -9.87 6.94 10.49
CA VAL A 228 -10.79 6.40 9.48
C VAL A 228 -12.19 6.89 9.81
N GLY A 229 -12.71 7.84 9.04
CA GLY A 229 -13.95 8.50 9.41
C GLY A 229 -13.81 9.22 10.76
N THR A 230 -14.67 8.91 11.72
CA THR A 230 -14.62 9.43 13.09
C THR A 230 -13.82 8.53 14.04
N GLU A 231 -13.27 7.42 13.55
CA GLU A 231 -12.49 6.49 14.38
C GLU A 231 -11.00 6.85 14.32
N VAL A 232 -10.31 6.75 15.45
CA VAL A 232 -8.86 6.88 15.51
C VAL A 232 -8.27 5.62 16.12
N TRP A 233 -7.23 5.12 15.48
CA TRP A 233 -6.51 3.91 15.84
C TRP A 233 -5.08 4.27 16.23
N ARG A 234 -4.62 3.75 17.37
CA ARG A 234 -3.22 3.83 17.79
C ARG A 234 -2.48 2.64 17.18
N MET A 235 -1.51 2.90 16.30
CA MET A 235 -0.88 1.88 15.45
C MET A 235 0.57 1.59 15.88
N ASP A 236 0.77 1.39 17.19
CA ASP A 236 2.06 1.07 17.80
C ASP A 236 2.04 -0.32 18.47
N THR A 237 2.54 -0.45 19.69
CA THR A 237 2.49 -1.68 20.49
C THR A 237 1.09 -2.06 20.96
N THR A 238 0.18 -1.10 21.16
CA THR A 238 -1.14 -1.38 21.75
C THR A 238 -2.18 -1.75 20.70
N GLN A 239 -2.02 -1.28 19.45
CA GLN A 239 -2.84 -1.63 18.28
C GLN A 239 -4.35 -1.61 18.59
N CYS A 240 -4.88 -0.45 18.94
CA CYS A 240 -6.25 -0.34 19.45
C CYS A 240 -7.01 0.87 18.91
N LYS A 241 -8.33 0.75 18.87
CA LYS A 241 -9.24 1.84 18.54
C LYS A 241 -9.46 2.71 19.79
N ILE A 242 -9.19 4.00 19.68
CA ILE A 242 -9.30 4.91 20.82
C ILE A 242 -10.77 5.03 21.25
N GLY A 243 -10.98 4.94 22.58
CA GLY A 243 -12.31 4.93 23.19
C GLY A 243 -12.90 3.53 23.42
N THR A 244 -12.22 2.45 23.01
CA THR A 244 -12.58 1.08 23.40
C THR A 244 -11.94 0.67 24.72
N GLU A 245 -12.52 -0.32 25.39
CA GLU A 245 -11.94 -0.90 26.61
C GLU A 245 -10.49 -1.38 26.36
N GLY A 246 -9.59 -1.05 27.28
CA GLY A 246 -8.17 -1.40 27.18
C GLY A 246 -7.32 -0.50 26.25
N CYS A 247 -7.94 0.44 25.53
CA CYS A 247 -7.20 1.43 24.75
C CYS A 247 -7.09 2.74 25.55
N PRO A 248 -5.88 3.22 25.89
CA PRO A 248 -5.71 4.50 26.57
C PRO A 248 -6.44 5.62 25.83
N ALA A 249 -7.06 6.53 26.59
CA ALA A 249 -7.54 7.78 26.02
C ALA A 249 -6.36 8.57 25.42
N PHE A 250 -6.68 9.56 24.58
CA PHE A 250 -5.66 10.43 23.99
C PHE A 250 -4.72 11.02 25.04
N PRO A 251 -3.43 11.17 24.72
CA PRO A 251 -2.52 11.99 25.51
C PRO A 251 -2.94 13.48 25.55
#